data_AF-A0A2R5GNV7-F1
#
_entry.id   AF-A0A2R5GNV7-F1
#
_cell.length_a   1.000
_cell.length_b   1.000
_cell.length_c   1.000
_cell.angle_alpha   90.00
_cell.angle_beta   90.00
_cell.angle_gamma   90.00
#
_symmetry.space_group_name_H-M   'P 1'
#
loop_
_entity.id
_entity.type
_entity.pdbx_description
1 polymer ?
#
loop_
_entity_poly.entity_id
_entity_poly.type
_entity_poly.pdbx_seq_one_letter_code
_entity_poly.pdbx_strand_id
1 'polypeptide(L)'
;MVLTEIECENFANYETVVHDKSLTRQVFEPFWDRVVYLLPEDVAPNLISLAASLCLVQAWYLCYTQGDDYPEETTTIAMVLIFIFWTLDAVDSKQAQRIGNDSSLTEFFDHMCSAVGTIFLVLTLCQAFHLPIACAWYYVQIGQLLILNKHLSALKKEFISYRIFNGPGEAISAFILMLGVRAVVGMPFIDDIAAEVISVMQQAVPPRLYDAKPDLFDQPSLNLARTLFFWIFVYSVVMTLNTGKEHRVTSWSLLLCLFYLLLASGIILFHFEFTLPGVIAQGLVTAMLSSDLVVARMANRPLTPVVVIINMAALGSNLVSFILVPMYYGSILFQVCRATRLPLLTRVTNVYLDGIFDMAHLGHFVAFKNAAKFGTRLFVGVVNDEDASPYKRRPIMNERERADVVGAAKYVYKVIENAPCVKGGLDEAFLKKHRIHVVAHGEEYDKPTDEWYAIPRKLGMTRVLPRFEGMSTSELIRRINSRKADELARSAPAETVKGKNTV
;
A
#
# COMPACT_ATOMS: atom_id res chain seq x y z
N MET A 1 3.13 0.25 -21.02
CA MET A 1 2.37 -0.30 -19.88
C MET A 1 3.35 -1.13 -19.06
N VAL A 2 3.39 -0.97 -17.75
CA VAL A 2 4.37 -1.69 -16.89
C VAL A 2 3.75 -2.97 -16.33
N LEU A 3 2.43 -2.98 -16.13
CA LEU A 3 1.65 -4.14 -15.74
C LEU A 3 0.55 -4.42 -16.77
N THR A 4 0.29 -5.68 -17.06
CA THR A 4 -0.90 -6.13 -17.81
C THR A 4 -2.16 -6.08 -16.94
N GLU A 5 -3.34 -6.20 -17.54
CA GLU A 5 -4.61 -6.23 -16.78
C GLU A 5 -4.65 -7.43 -15.81
N ILE A 6 -4.24 -8.61 -16.26
CA ILE A 6 -4.15 -9.83 -15.43
C ILE A 6 -3.18 -9.63 -14.27
N GLU A 7 -2.02 -9.02 -14.52
CA GLU A 7 -1.04 -8.71 -13.48
C GLU A 7 -1.59 -7.72 -12.45
N CYS A 8 -2.41 -6.76 -12.87
CA CYS A 8 -3.09 -5.84 -11.96
C CYS A 8 -4.16 -6.55 -11.11
N GLU A 9 -4.88 -7.53 -11.66
CA GLU A 9 -5.84 -8.35 -10.93
C GLU A 9 -5.15 -9.26 -9.90
N ASN A 10 -4.06 -9.92 -10.29
CA ASN A 10 -3.24 -10.71 -9.38
C ASN A 10 -2.72 -9.85 -8.23
N PHE A 11 -2.19 -8.66 -8.57
CA PHE A 11 -1.73 -7.70 -7.58
C PHE A 11 -2.86 -7.30 -6.62
N ALA A 12 -4.05 -6.99 -7.14
CA ALA A 12 -5.20 -6.56 -6.34
C ALA A 12 -5.68 -7.63 -5.34
N ASN A 13 -5.57 -8.90 -5.72
CA ASN A 13 -6.02 -10.04 -4.93
C ASN A 13 -4.92 -10.64 -4.04
N TYR A 14 -3.71 -10.10 -4.07
CA TYR A 14 -2.60 -10.60 -3.26
C TYR A 14 -2.82 -10.31 -1.78
N GLU A 15 -2.74 -11.36 -0.96
CA GLU A 15 -2.77 -11.27 0.50
C GLU A 15 -1.40 -11.57 1.06
N THR A 16 -0.79 -10.61 1.75
CA THR A 16 0.52 -10.84 2.35
C THR A 16 0.41 -11.47 3.71
N VAL A 17 1.16 -12.55 3.88
CA VAL A 17 1.39 -13.17 5.17
C VAL A 17 2.71 -12.67 5.76
N VAL A 18 2.62 -11.92 6.86
CA VAL A 18 3.78 -11.46 7.63
C VAL A 18 3.82 -12.14 8.99
N HIS A 19 4.89 -12.88 9.24
CA HIS A 19 5.17 -13.50 10.54
C HIS A 19 6.28 -12.72 11.24
N ASP A 20 5.89 -11.84 12.15
CA ASP A 20 6.82 -10.99 12.86
C ASP A 20 6.96 -11.41 14.33
N LYS A 21 8.16 -11.87 14.70
CA LYS A 21 8.54 -12.20 16.08
C LYS A 21 9.62 -11.27 16.62
N SER A 22 9.82 -10.10 16.00
CA SER A 22 10.77 -9.09 16.44
C SER A 22 10.53 -8.71 17.91
N LEU A 23 11.62 -8.43 18.63
CA LEU A 23 11.58 -8.02 20.02
C LEU A 23 10.95 -6.64 20.13
N THR A 24 11.37 -5.72 19.27
CA THR A 24 10.91 -4.33 19.35
C THR A 24 9.41 -4.23 19.12
N ARG A 25 8.86 -5.04 18.21
CA ARG A 25 7.41 -5.10 18.00
C ARG A 25 6.70 -5.54 19.27
N GLN A 26 7.13 -6.63 19.91
CA GLN A 26 6.49 -7.12 21.13
C GLN A 26 6.50 -6.09 22.26
N VAL A 27 7.57 -5.28 22.35
CA VAL A 27 7.70 -4.22 23.37
C VAL A 27 6.80 -3.02 23.08
N PHE A 28 6.75 -2.57 21.82
CA PHE A 28 6.04 -1.34 21.43
C PHE A 28 4.59 -1.55 20.94
N GLU A 29 4.15 -2.80 20.71
CA GLU A 29 2.78 -3.11 20.28
C GLU A 29 1.71 -2.43 21.18
N PRO A 30 1.79 -2.51 22.53
CA PRO A 30 0.80 -1.89 23.40
C PRO A 30 0.79 -0.36 23.31
N PHE A 31 1.91 0.25 22.93
CA PHE A 31 2.00 1.69 22.69
C PHE A 31 1.33 2.05 21.37
N TRP A 32 1.64 1.35 20.28
CA TRP A 32 1.05 1.60 18.97
C TRP A 32 -0.46 1.31 18.93
N ASP A 33 -0.93 0.31 19.69
CA ASP A 33 -2.36 0.03 19.88
C ASP A 33 -3.13 1.19 20.51
N ARG A 34 -2.47 2.06 21.28
CA ARG A 34 -3.08 3.29 21.81
C ARG A 34 -2.99 4.44 20.83
N VAL A 35 -1.84 4.58 20.15
CA VAL A 35 -1.58 5.68 19.21
C VAL A 35 -2.53 5.62 18.01
N VAL A 36 -2.88 4.43 17.52
CA VAL A 36 -3.82 4.29 16.39
C VAL A 36 -5.19 4.91 16.67
N TYR A 37 -5.65 4.97 17.94
CA TYR A 37 -6.91 5.61 18.31
C TYR A 37 -6.84 7.14 18.35
N LEU A 38 -5.64 7.72 18.38
CA LEU A 38 -5.45 9.17 18.24
C LEU A 38 -5.64 9.64 16.79
N LEU A 39 -5.52 8.72 15.82
CA LEU A 39 -5.72 9.04 14.42
C LEU A 39 -7.22 9.12 14.07
N PRO A 40 -7.66 10.19 13.38
CA PRO A 40 -9.00 10.26 12.82
C PRO A 40 -9.23 9.13 11.82
N GLU A 41 -10.46 8.60 11.77
CA GLU A 41 -10.81 7.51 10.86
C GLU A 41 -10.76 7.92 9.38
N ASP A 42 -10.77 9.23 9.09
CA ASP A 42 -10.72 9.78 7.74
C ASP A 42 -9.30 9.83 7.16
N VAL A 43 -8.28 9.55 7.96
CA VAL A 43 -6.89 9.50 7.50
C VAL A 43 -6.61 8.19 6.79
N ALA A 44 -6.20 8.30 5.52
CA ALA A 44 -5.80 7.15 4.71
C ALA A 44 -4.47 6.55 5.22
N PRO A 45 -4.31 5.22 5.26
CA PRO A 45 -3.07 4.57 5.67
C PRO A 45 -1.85 5.03 4.86
N ASN A 46 -2.00 5.11 3.54
CA ASN A 46 -0.93 5.59 2.65
C ASN A 46 -0.47 7.03 2.95
N LEU A 47 -1.36 7.88 3.46
CA LEU A 47 -0.97 9.22 3.86
C LEU A 47 -0.05 9.19 5.09
N ILE A 48 -0.27 8.22 5.98
CA ILE A 48 0.58 7.98 7.17
C ILE A 48 1.97 7.51 6.73
N SER A 49 2.06 6.51 5.84
CA SER A 49 3.36 6.00 5.35
C SER A 49 4.13 7.10 4.59
N LEU A 50 3.43 7.93 3.81
CA LEU A 50 4.04 9.10 3.15
C LEU A 50 4.57 10.11 4.19
N ALA A 51 3.77 10.47 5.19
CA ALA A 51 4.19 11.39 6.25
C ALA A 51 5.38 10.83 7.06
N ALA A 52 5.40 9.52 7.31
CA ALA A 52 6.52 8.83 7.96
C ALA A 52 7.81 9.02 7.14
N SER A 53 7.76 8.76 5.83
CA SER A 53 8.94 8.92 4.95
C SER A 53 9.45 10.38 4.90
N LEU A 54 8.54 11.36 4.94
CA LEU A 54 8.89 12.78 4.98
C LEU A 54 9.59 13.17 6.29
N CYS A 55 9.30 12.49 7.41
CA CYS A 55 10.04 12.68 8.65
C CYS A 55 11.53 12.30 8.49
N LEU A 56 11.84 11.25 7.73
CA LEU A 56 13.22 10.85 7.45
C LEU A 56 13.93 11.83 6.52
N VAL A 57 13.23 12.34 5.49
CA VAL A 57 13.75 13.41 4.62
C VAL A 57 14.06 14.66 5.45
N GLN A 58 13.15 15.03 6.37
CA GLN A 58 13.34 16.18 7.25
C GLN A 58 14.50 15.98 8.23
N ALA A 59 14.64 14.79 8.81
CA ALA A 59 15.74 14.46 9.71
C ALA A 59 17.09 14.62 8.99
N TRP A 60 17.19 14.06 7.78
CA TRP A 60 18.38 14.22 6.94
C TRP A 60 18.63 15.69 6.56
N TYR A 61 17.60 16.42 6.13
CA TYR A 61 17.73 17.80 5.70
C TYR A 61 18.25 18.70 6.84
N LEU A 62 17.73 18.51 8.06
CA LEU A 62 18.23 19.24 9.24
C LEU A 62 19.72 18.97 9.46
N CYS A 63 20.13 17.70 9.49
CA CYS A 63 21.54 17.36 9.60
C CYS A 63 22.37 17.93 8.45
N TYR A 64 21.89 17.86 7.21
CA TYR A 64 22.63 18.36 6.05
C TYR A 64 22.83 19.88 6.08
N THR A 65 21.82 20.66 6.47
CA THR A 65 21.89 22.13 6.48
C THR A 65 22.77 22.72 7.57
N GLN A 66 22.96 22.01 8.69
CA GLN A 66 23.76 22.51 9.80
C GLN A 66 25.27 22.44 9.55
N GLY A 67 25.70 21.88 8.40
CA GLY A 67 27.13 21.79 8.04
C GLY A 67 27.95 21.14 9.14
N ASP A 68 29.26 21.41 9.22
CA ASP A 68 30.17 20.78 10.18
C ASP A 68 29.91 21.16 11.66
N ASP A 69 29.07 22.17 11.93
CA ASP A 69 28.81 22.69 13.28
C ASP A 69 27.80 21.85 14.10
N TYR A 70 27.29 20.74 13.55
CA TYR A 70 26.33 19.76 14.13
C TYR A 70 25.94 19.96 15.61
N PRO A 71 24.95 20.83 15.89
CA PRO A 71 24.48 21.09 17.24
C PRO A 71 23.80 19.85 17.85
N GLU A 72 23.97 19.63 19.15
CA GLU A 72 23.35 18.51 19.89
C GLU A 72 21.82 18.50 19.77
N GLU A 73 21.22 19.69 19.64
CA GLU A 73 19.79 19.88 19.43
C GLU A 73 19.35 19.31 18.08
N THR A 74 20.19 19.41 17.04
CA THR A 74 19.87 18.87 15.71
C THR A 74 19.84 17.35 15.73
N THR A 75 20.80 16.72 16.40
CA THR A 75 20.81 15.26 16.61
C THR A 75 19.58 14.81 17.41
N THR A 76 19.20 15.57 18.43
CA THR A 76 18.00 15.28 19.23
C THR A 76 16.72 15.37 18.40
N ILE A 77 16.56 16.42 17.58
CA ILE A 77 15.40 16.57 16.69
C ILE A 77 15.37 15.46 15.64
N ALA A 78 16.51 15.11 15.04
CA ALA A 78 16.61 14.00 14.09
C ALA A 78 16.21 12.67 14.73
N MET A 79 16.65 12.41 15.97
CA MET A 79 16.26 11.24 16.75
C MET A 79 14.73 11.19 16.98
N VAL A 80 14.11 12.32 17.34
CA VAL A 80 12.65 12.42 17.52
C VAL A 80 11.92 12.17 16.20
N LEU A 81 12.39 12.73 15.08
CA LEU A 81 11.79 12.52 13.76
C LEU A 81 11.87 11.06 13.31
N ILE A 82 12.99 10.37 13.57
CA ILE A 82 13.14 8.93 13.29
C ILE A 82 12.21 8.10 14.18
N PHE A 83 12.03 8.48 15.45
CA PHE A 83 11.06 7.83 16.34
C PHE A 83 9.61 8.05 15.88
N ILE A 84 9.28 9.24 15.37
CA ILE A 84 7.98 9.53 14.76
C ILE A 84 7.80 8.67 13.51
N PHE A 85 8.79 8.60 12.62
CA PHE A 85 8.76 7.70 11.46
C PHE A 85 8.44 6.27 11.89
N TRP A 86 9.19 5.74 12.86
CA TRP A 86 8.99 4.37 13.34
C TRP A 86 7.59 4.14 13.92
N THR A 87 7.05 5.14 14.62
CA THR A 87 5.70 5.08 15.16
C THR A 87 4.64 5.11 14.06
N LEU A 88 4.79 5.97 13.06
CA LEU A 88 3.84 6.08 11.94
C LEU A 88 3.87 4.84 11.04
N ASP A 89 5.05 4.30 10.76
CA ASP A 89 5.29 3.05 9.99
C ASP A 89 4.70 1.80 10.68
N ALA A 90 4.57 1.80 12.01
CA ALA A 90 3.87 0.73 12.72
C ALA A 90 2.35 0.94 12.77
N VAL A 91 1.91 2.19 12.79
CA VAL A 91 0.50 2.55 12.99
C VAL A 91 -0.30 2.56 11.69
N ASP A 92 0.33 2.74 10.53
CA ASP A 92 -0.36 2.75 9.23
C ASP A 92 -1.08 1.41 8.93
N SER A 93 -0.44 0.28 9.21
CA SER A 93 -0.98 -1.07 9.03
C SER A 93 -2.12 -1.33 10.03
N LYS A 94 -1.98 -0.85 11.26
CA LYS A 94 -3.05 -0.89 12.29
C LYS A 94 -4.23 -0.02 11.90
N GLN A 95 -3.98 1.17 11.35
CA GLN A 95 -5.03 2.05 10.84
C GLN A 95 -5.75 1.39 9.66
N ALA A 96 -5.01 0.77 8.73
CA ALA A 96 -5.57 0.05 7.60
C ALA A 96 -6.52 -1.06 8.06
N GLN A 97 -6.14 -1.85 9.07
CA GLN A 97 -6.99 -2.87 9.67
C GLN A 97 -8.20 -2.27 10.40
N ARG A 98 -7.99 -1.21 11.20
CA ARG A 98 -9.05 -0.52 11.96
C ARG A 98 -10.16 -0.02 11.05
N ILE A 99 -9.81 0.58 9.92
CA ILE A 99 -10.77 1.16 8.98
C ILE A 99 -11.09 0.22 7.80
N GLY A 100 -10.68 -1.05 7.83
CA GLY A 100 -10.95 -2.03 6.77
C GLY A 100 -10.40 -1.66 5.38
N ASN A 101 -9.31 -0.89 5.33
CA ASN A 101 -8.64 -0.43 4.12
C ASN A 101 -7.33 -1.21 3.85
N ASP A 102 -7.11 -2.32 4.54
CA ASP A 102 -6.02 -3.26 4.27
C ASP A 102 -6.16 -3.83 2.85
N SER A 103 -5.12 -3.60 2.05
CA SER A 103 -5.03 -4.03 0.65
C SER A 103 -3.57 -4.21 0.22
N SER A 104 -3.35 -4.91 -0.90
CA SER A 104 -2.02 -5.02 -1.50
C SER A 104 -1.45 -3.66 -1.94
N LEU A 105 -2.32 -2.71 -2.35
CA LEU A 105 -1.90 -1.35 -2.67
C LEU A 105 -1.35 -0.63 -1.43
N THR A 106 -2.02 -0.75 -0.28
CA THR A 106 -1.55 -0.10 0.95
C THR A 106 -0.19 -0.63 1.40
N GLU A 107 0.01 -1.95 1.29
CA GLU A 107 1.29 -2.56 1.67
C GLU A 107 2.42 -2.23 0.69
N PHE A 108 2.14 -2.24 -0.63
CA PHE A 108 3.13 -1.83 -1.61
C PHE A 108 3.54 -0.36 -1.43
N PHE A 109 2.57 0.51 -1.13
CA PHE A 109 2.83 1.93 -0.90
C PHE A 109 3.67 2.16 0.36
N ASP A 110 3.38 1.45 1.44
CA ASP A 110 4.20 1.43 2.65
C ASP A 110 5.65 0.99 2.35
N HIS A 111 5.82 -0.15 1.66
CA HIS A 111 7.14 -0.63 1.26
C HIS A 111 7.91 0.39 0.40
N MET A 112 7.24 1.04 -0.56
CA MET A 112 7.84 2.08 -1.39
C MET A 112 8.35 3.25 -0.55
N CYS A 113 7.53 3.73 0.40
CA CYS A 113 7.86 4.85 1.28
C CYS A 113 9.03 4.52 2.22
N SER A 114 9.01 3.34 2.85
CA SER A 114 10.09 2.89 3.73
C SER A 114 11.39 2.62 2.98
N ALA A 115 11.34 2.04 1.76
CA ALA A 115 12.52 1.82 0.93
C ALA A 115 13.21 3.13 0.53
N VAL A 116 12.45 4.13 0.08
CA VAL A 116 12.99 5.46 -0.24
C VAL A 116 13.45 6.18 1.04
N GLY A 117 12.66 6.12 2.12
CA GLY A 117 12.98 6.71 3.41
C GLY A 117 14.30 6.19 4.00
N THR A 118 14.60 4.89 3.82
CA THR A 118 15.84 4.26 4.29
C THR A 118 17.09 4.95 3.77
N ILE A 119 17.06 5.53 2.55
CA ILE A 119 18.17 6.32 2.00
C ILE A 119 18.48 7.48 2.94
N PHE A 120 17.46 8.24 3.32
CA PHE A 120 17.60 9.42 4.18
C PHE A 120 17.89 9.05 5.63
N LEU A 121 17.35 7.92 6.13
CA LEU A 121 17.72 7.39 7.45
C LEU A 121 19.23 7.13 7.54
N VAL A 122 19.80 6.46 6.54
CA VAL A 122 21.25 6.17 6.50
C VAL A 122 22.07 7.43 6.31
N LEU A 123 21.65 8.34 5.42
CA LEU A 123 22.33 9.63 5.25
C LEU A 123 22.34 10.46 6.53
N THR A 124 21.23 10.46 7.29
CA THR A 124 21.15 11.15 8.59
C THR A 124 22.22 10.63 9.54
N LEU A 125 22.40 9.30 9.62
CA LEU A 125 23.43 8.69 10.47
C LEU A 125 24.83 9.04 9.98
N CYS A 126 25.09 8.92 8.68
CA CYS A 126 26.41 9.26 8.13
C CYS A 126 26.78 10.72 8.43
N GLN A 127 25.79 11.61 8.34
CA GLN A 127 25.98 13.03 8.59
C GLN A 127 26.18 13.32 10.08
N ALA A 128 25.42 12.68 10.98
CA ALA A 128 25.54 12.85 12.43
C ALA A 128 26.91 12.42 12.99
N PHE A 129 27.58 11.50 12.29
CA PHE A 129 28.90 10.96 12.64
C PHE A 129 30.03 11.47 11.74
N HIS A 130 29.81 12.53 10.95
CA HIS A 130 30.81 13.13 10.05
C HIS A 130 31.50 12.14 9.11
N LEU A 131 30.77 11.11 8.65
CA LEU A 131 31.34 10.11 7.76
C LEU A 131 31.50 10.69 6.34
N PRO A 132 32.63 10.40 5.65
CA PRO A 132 32.82 10.82 4.27
C PRO A 132 31.69 10.38 3.35
N ILE A 133 31.40 11.18 2.32
CA ILE A 133 30.34 10.87 1.35
C ILE A 133 30.52 9.50 0.66
N ALA A 134 31.77 9.05 0.50
CA ALA A 134 32.07 7.73 0.00
C ALA A 134 31.54 6.61 0.93
N CYS A 135 31.64 6.79 2.25
CA CYS A 135 31.05 5.87 3.23
C CYS A 135 29.52 5.87 3.11
N ALA A 136 28.92 7.04 2.97
CA ALA A 136 27.48 7.19 2.81
C ALA A 136 26.94 6.41 1.61
N TRP A 137 27.67 6.40 0.49
CA TRP A 137 27.32 5.56 -0.67
C TRP A 137 27.22 4.08 -0.27
N TYR A 138 28.26 3.52 0.33
CA TYR A 138 28.27 2.10 0.70
C TYR A 138 27.20 1.76 1.74
N TYR A 139 27.01 2.58 2.78
CA TYR A 139 25.99 2.32 3.80
C TYR A 139 24.57 2.41 3.24
N VAL A 140 24.29 3.36 2.35
CA VAL A 140 22.98 3.44 1.67
C VAL A 140 22.74 2.15 0.88
N GLN A 141 23.73 1.70 0.11
CA GLN A 141 23.61 0.46 -0.67
C GLN A 141 23.49 -0.78 0.22
N ILE A 142 24.18 -0.85 1.36
CA ILE A 142 24.01 -1.92 2.34
C ILE A 142 22.54 -1.96 2.83
N GLY A 143 21.98 -0.82 3.23
CA GLY A 143 20.58 -0.73 3.66
C GLY A 143 19.61 -1.23 2.60
N GLN A 144 19.79 -0.80 1.36
CA GLN A 144 18.94 -1.22 0.23
C GLN A 144 19.09 -2.72 -0.09
N LEU A 145 20.31 -3.26 -0.04
CA LEU A 145 20.55 -4.69 -0.25
C LEU A 145 19.95 -5.54 0.88
N LEU A 146 19.95 -5.08 2.13
CA LEU A 146 19.28 -5.78 3.23
C LEU A 146 17.77 -5.90 2.99
N ILE A 147 17.13 -4.82 2.52
CA ILE A 147 15.71 -4.81 2.12
C ILE A 147 15.47 -5.76 0.94
N LEU A 148 16.30 -5.68 -0.12
CA LEU A 148 16.22 -6.56 -1.27
C LEU A 148 16.32 -8.04 -0.87
N ASN A 149 17.30 -8.37 -0.03
CA ASN A 149 17.52 -9.74 0.45
C ASN A 149 16.35 -10.29 1.26
N LYS A 150 15.65 -9.41 1.98
CA LYS A 150 14.45 -9.80 2.71
C LYS A 150 13.34 -10.24 1.76
N HIS A 151 13.10 -9.47 0.71
CA HIS A 151 12.10 -9.77 -0.31
C HIS A 151 12.50 -10.93 -1.23
N LEU A 152 13.80 -11.12 -1.49
CA LEU A 152 14.34 -12.34 -2.11
C LEU A 152 14.03 -13.59 -1.29
N SER A 153 14.22 -13.53 0.03
CA SER A 153 13.84 -14.65 0.89
C SER A 153 12.33 -14.89 0.88
N ALA A 154 11.52 -13.84 0.72
CA ALA A 154 10.07 -13.94 0.72
C ALA A 154 9.53 -14.49 -0.61
N LEU A 155 10.21 -14.24 -1.73
CA LEU A 155 9.88 -14.83 -3.03
C LEU A 155 9.93 -16.37 -2.97
N LYS A 156 10.85 -16.94 -2.19
CA LYS A 156 11.00 -18.41 -2.04
C LYS A 156 10.06 -19.03 -1.00
N LYS A 157 9.69 -18.26 0.03
CA LYS A 157 8.89 -18.74 1.17
C LYS A 157 7.41 -18.43 1.04
N GLU A 158 7.04 -17.53 0.12
CA GLU A 158 5.71 -16.92 -0.02
C GLU A 158 5.27 -16.02 1.14
N PHE A 159 6.00 -16.01 2.26
CA PHE A 159 5.75 -15.12 3.41
C PHE A 159 7.01 -14.36 3.83
N ILE A 160 6.79 -13.21 4.47
CA ILE A 160 7.85 -12.42 5.11
C ILE A 160 7.94 -12.87 6.57
N SER A 161 9.14 -13.29 7.02
CA SER A 161 9.34 -13.72 8.42
C SER A 161 10.47 -13.00 9.12
N TYR A 162 10.18 -12.30 10.20
CA TYR A 162 11.15 -11.62 11.06
C TYR A 162 11.42 -12.46 12.32
N ARG A 163 12.70 -12.69 12.61
CA ARG A 163 13.16 -13.32 13.85
C ARG A 163 13.37 -12.23 14.92
N ILE A 164 13.56 -12.66 16.16
CA ILE A 164 13.66 -11.80 17.36
C ILE A 164 14.63 -10.61 17.18
N PHE A 165 15.77 -10.80 16.50
CA PHE A 165 16.78 -9.74 16.32
C PHE A 165 16.97 -9.28 14.86
N ASN A 166 16.05 -9.66 13.95
CA ASN A 166 16.22 -9.41 12.51
C ASN A 166 15.03 -8.63 11.91
N GLY A 167 14.24 -7.95 12.72
CA GLY A 167 13.16 -7.07 12.26
C GLY A 167 13.67 -5.70 11.82
N PRO A 168 12.83 -4.94 11.10
CA PRO A 168 13.15 -3.56 10.73
C PRO A 168 13.18 -2.65 11.97
N GLY A 169 12.34 -2.94 12.97
CA GLY A 169 12.30 -2.19 14.23
C GLY A 169 13.60 -2.28 15.03
N GLU A 170 14.29 -3.42 15.02
CA GLU A 170 15.61 -3.56 15.64
C GLU A 170 16.64 -2.64 15.00
N ALA A 171 16.67 -2.58 13.66
CA ALA A 171 17.56 -1.69 12.94
C ALA A 171 17.25 -0.22 13.29
N ILE A 172 15.99 0.20 13.22
CA ILE A 172 15.60 1.58 13.54
C ILE A 172 15.93 1.93 14.99
N SER A 173 15.69 1.01 15.94
CA SER A 173 16.02 1.21 17.35
C SER A 173 17.53 1.36 17.59
N ALA A 174 18.36 0.64 16.84
CA ALA A 174 19.80 0.78 16.89
C ALA A 174 20.25 2.15 16.37
N PHE A 175 19.63 2.67 15.30
CA PHE A 175 19.92 4.01 14.78
C PHE A 175 19.54 5.10 15.80
N ILE A 176 18.37 4.98 16.42
CA ILE A 176 17.92 5.88 17.49
C ILE A 176 18.91 5.85 18.67
N LEU A 177 19.35 4.65 19.09
CA LEU A 177 20.33 4.51 20.16
C LEU A 177 21.67 5.15 19.81
N MET A 178 22.19 4.95 18.60
CA MET A 178 23.43 5.57 18.13
C MET A 178 23.34 7.10 18.15
N LEU A 179 22.22 7.67 17.67
CA LEU A 179 21.99 9.12 17.72
C LEU A 179 21.84 9.63 19.17
N GLY A 180 21.20 8.86 20.04
CA GLY A 180 21.09 9.18 21.46
C GLY A 180 22.45 9.23 22.16
N VAL A 181 23.32 8.26 21.90
CA VAL A 181 24.70 8.27 22.40
C VAL A 181 25.46 9.49 21.88
N ARG A 182 25.34 9.78 20.57
CA ARG A 182 25.95 10.98 19.97
C ARG A 182 25.44 12.28 20.57
N ALA A 183 24.15 12.38 20.90
CA ALA A 183 23.56 13.57 21.49
C ALA A 183 24.00 13.79 22.95
N VAL A 184 24.23 12.72 23.72
CA VAL A 184 24.64 12.82 25.14
C VAL A 184 26.13 13.07 25.30
N VAL A 185 26.94 12.42 24.46
CA VAL A 185 28.39 12.30 24.70
C VAL A 185 29.23 13.21 23.79
N GLY A 186 28.65 13.73 22.71
CA GLY A 186 29.36 14.60 21.77
C GLY A 186 30.24 13.85 20.75
N MET A 187 30.68 14.53 19.69
CA MET A 187 31.68 13.97 18.74
C MET A 187 33.06 13.71 19.37
N PRO A 188 33.65 14.62 20.18
CA PRO A 188 35.05 14.47 20.59
C PRO A 188 35.34 13.14 21.29
N PHE A 189 34.44 12.71 22.18
CA PHE A 189 34.58 11.42 22.86
C PHE A 189 34.37 10.23 21.92
N ILE A 190 33.48 10.35 20.92
CA ILE A 190 33.28 9.31 19.90
C ILE A 190 34.54 9.17 19.05
N ASP A 191 35.15 10.29 18.68
CA ASP A 191 36.40 10.33 17.92
C ASP A 191 37.57 9.74 18.71
N ASP A 192 37.65 10.03 20.02
CA ASP A 192 38.65 9.42 20.92
C ASP A 192 38.51 7.90 20.99
N ILE A 193 37.28 7.38 21.15
CA ILE A 193 37.01 5.93 21.12
C ILE A 193 37.39 5.34 19.76
N ALA A 194 37.00 6.00 18.66
CA ALA A 194 37.30 5.52 17.32
C ALA A 194 38.81 5.45 17.10
N ALA A 195 39.57 6.46 17.55
CA ALA A 195 41.03 6.50 17.48
C ALA A 195 41.66 5.36 18.30
N GLU A 196 41.17 5.09 19.52
CA GLU A 196 41.65 3.99 20.35
C GLU A 196 41.41 2.63 19.68
N VAL A 197 40.20 2.39 19.16
CA VAL A 197 39.86 1.17 18.42
C VAL A 197 40.75 0.99 17.19
N ILE A 198 40.97 2.05 16.41
CA ILE A 198 41.87 2.02 15.24
C ILE A 198 43.29 1.66 15.68
N SER A 199 43.79 2.24 16.78
CA SER A 199 45.13 1.95 17.29
C SER A 199 45.29 0.48 17.70
N VAL A 200 44.29 -0.12 18.35
CA VAL A 200 44.29 -1.54 18.73
C VAL A 200 44.25 -2.42 17.48
N MET A 201 43.43 -2.07 16.49
CA MET A 201 43.37 -2.79 15.22
C MET A 201 44.71 -2.74 14.47
N GLN A 202 45.39 -1.59 14.45
CA GLN A 202 46.71 -1.44 13.84
C GLN A 202 47.76 -2.30 14.55
N GLN A 203 47.72 -2.40 15.88
CA GLN A 203 48.63 -3.27 16.65
C GLN A 203 48.40 -4.77 16.41
N ALA A 204 47.19 -5.18 16.05
CA ALA A 204 46.85 -6.57 15.75
C ALA A 204 47.32 -7.03 14.35
N VAL A 205 47.73 -6.11 13.48
CA VAL A 205 48.15 -6.40 12.11
C VAL A 205 49.67 -6.62 12.04
N PRO A 206 50.16 -7.69 11.38
CA PRO A 206 51.59 -7.90 11.20
C PRO A 206 52.25 -6.71 10.47
N PRO A 207 53.39 -6.18 10.95
CA PRO A 207 54.04 -5.00 10.36
C PRO A 207 54.27 -5.11 8.85
N ARG A 208 54.60 -6.31 8.36
CA ARG A 208 54.79 -6.60 6.93
C ARG A 208 53.57 -6.31 6.06
N LEU A 209 52.35 -6.44 6.59
CA LEU A 209 51.12 -6.17 5.84
C LEU A 209 50.80 -4.68 5.82
N TYR A 210 51.11 -3.98 6.91
CA TYR A 210 50.99 -2.52 7.01
C TYR A 210 51.95 -1.83 6.03
N ASP A 211 53.22 -2.25 6.02
CA ASP A 211 54.25 -1.68 5.13
C ASP A 211 53.97 -1.98 3.63
N ALA A 212 53.33 -3.12 3.32
CA ALA A 212 53.04 -3.51 1.96
C ALA A 212 51.83 -2.77 1.34
N LYS A 213 50.89 -2.31 2.16
CA LYS A 213 49.67 -1.59 1.74
C LYS A 213 49.24 -0.53 2.77
N PRO A 214 49.97 0.58 2.89
CA PRO A 214 49.63 1.66 3.83
C PRO A 214 48.23 2.24 3.56
N ASP A 215 47.83 2.38 2.29
CA ASP A 215 46.50 2.87 1.87
C ASP A 215 45.32 2.07 2.45
N LEU A 216 45.54 0.80 2.84
CA LEU A 216 44.51 -0.05 3.46
C LEU A 216 44.17 0.41 4.90
N PHE A 217 45.04 1.21 5.52
CA PHE A 217 44.90 1.66 6.90
C PHE A 217 44.67 3.17 7.04
N ASP A 218 44.85 3.94 5.95
CA ASP A 218 44.67 5.40 5.95
C ASP A 218 43.20 5.86 6.09
N GLN A 219 42.22 5.02 5.72
CA GLN A 219 40.78 5.35 5.81
C GLN A 219 39.96 4.20 6.42
N PRO A 220 40.03 3.99 7.75
CA PRO A 220 39.43 2.83 8.41
C PRO A 220 37.90 2.77 8.28
N SER A 221 37.22 3.91 8.37
CA SER A 221 35.75 3.99 8.21
C SER A 221 35.30 3.61 6.80
N LEU A 222 36.02 4.05 5.78
CA LEU A 222 35.73 3.72 4.38
C LEU A 222 36.01 2.24 4.07
N ASN A 223 37.10 1.70 4.60
CA ASN A 223 37.46 0.30 4.40
C ASN A 223 36.47 -0.63 5.11
N LEU A 224 36.02 -0.28 6.31
CA LEU A 224 34.91 -0.98 6.98
C LEU A 224 33.65 -0.97 6.11
N ALA A 225 33.24 0.19 5.60
CA ALA A 225 32.06 0.33 4.75
C ALA A 225 32.16 -0.53 3.47
N ARG A 226 33.33 -0.53 2.80
CA ARG A 226 33.62 -1.38 1.64
C ARG A 226 33.56 -2.86 1.95
N THR A 227 34.16 -3.29 3.06
CA THR A 227 34.16 -4.71 3.48
C THR A 227 32.75 -5.18 3.81
N LEU A 228 31.98 -4.40 4.56
CA LEU A 228 30.58 -4.71 4.87
C LEU A 228 29.74 -4.78 3.59
N PHE A 229 29.89 -3.80 2.69
CA PHE A 229 29.21 -3.80 1.40
C PHE A 229 29.55 -5.05 0.58
N PHE A 230 30.83 -5.41 0.49
CA PHE A 230 31.26 -6.60 -0.25
C PHE A 230 30.60 -7.88 0.27
N TRP A 231 30.57 -8.09 1.58
CA TRP A 231 29.94 -9.29 2.15
C TRP A 231 28.43 -9.34 1.93
N ILE A 232 27.73 -8.21 2.13
CA ILE A 232 26.28 -8.12 1.87
C ILE A 232 25.98 -8.27 0.38
N PHE A 233 26.82 -7.72 -0.49
CA PHE A 233 26.71 -7.89 -1.94
C PHE A 233 26.87 -9.34 -2.36
N VAL A 234 27.93 -10.03 -1.89
CA VAL A 234 28.16 -11.46 -2.15
C VAL A 234 26.97 -12.28 -1.65
N TYR A 235 26.48 -12.01 -0.45
CA TYR A 235 25.27 -12.65 0.07
C TYR A 235 24.06 -12.44 -0.84
N SER A 236 23.88 -11.22 -1.38
CA SER A 236 22.78 -10.90 -2.30
C SER A 236 22.87 -11.66 -3.63
N VAL A 237 24.08 -11.79 -4.17
CA VAL A 237 24.36 -12.60 -5.37
C VAL A 237 24.03 -14.07 -5.11
N VAL A 238 24.52 -14.64 -4.00
CA VAL A 238 24.25 -16.03 -3.61
C VAL A 238 22.74 -16.27 -3.42
N MET A 239 22.03 -15.35 -2.76
CA MET A 239 20.57 -15.43 -2.60
C MET A 239 19.86 -15.41 -3.95
N THR A 240 20.28 -14.55 -4.87
CA THR A 240 19.70 -14.44 -6.21
C THR A 240 19.91 -15.69 -7.06
N LEU A 241 21.09 -16.32 -6.96
CA LEU A 241 21.38 -17.60 -7.61
C LEU A 241 20.54 -18.75 -7.03
N ASN A 242 20.14 -18.66 -5.75
CA ASN A 242 19.38 -19.67 -5.03
C ASN A 242 17.84 -19.53 -5.11
N THR A 243 17.33 -18.61 -5.96
CA THR A 243 15.90 -18.31 -6.13
C THR A 243 15.12 -19.46 -6.81
N GLY A 244 15.81 -20.42 -7.43
CA GLY A 244 15.18 -21.62 -8.04
C GLY A 244 14.90 -21.47 -9.54
N LYS A 245 14.54 -22.59 -10.20
CA LYS A 245 14.35 -22.62 -11.67
C LYS A 245 13.13 -21.82 -12.14
N GLU A 246 12.11 -21.71 -11.30
CA GLU A 246 10.85 -21.02 -11.61
C GLU A 246 11.02 -19.51 -11.78
N HIS A 247 11.98 -18.91 -11.06
CA HIS A 247 12.26 -17.48 -11.12
C HIS A 247 13.52 -17.13 -11.94
N ARG A 248 13.90 -17.97 -12.91
CA ARG A 248 15.14 -17.79 -13.71
C ARG A 248 15.27 -16.41 -14.35
N VAL A 249 14.20 -15.89 -14.93
CA VAL A 249 14.22 -14.57 -15.58
C VAL A 249 14.53 -13.48 -14.54
N THR A 250 13.79 -13.49 -13.42
CA THR A 250 14.04 -12.59 -12.28
C THR A 250 15.48 -12.70 -11.77
N SER A 251 16.02 -13.92 -11.61
CA SER A 251 17.42 -14.13 -11.20
C SER A 251 18.41 -13.48 -12.16
N TRP A 252 18.28 -13.69 -13.47
CA TRP A 252 19.19 -13.09 -14.45
C TRP A 252 19.10 -11.57 -14.49
N SER A 253 17.87 -11.02 -14.43
CA SER A 253 17.66 -9.58 -14.37
C SER A 253 18.26 -8.95 -13.10
N LEU A 254 18.12 -9.62 -11.95
CA LEU A 254 18.73 -9.18 -10.69
C LEU A 254 20.26 -9.28 -10.72
N LEU A 255 20.83 -10.37 -11.25
CA LEU A 255 22.28 -10.51 -11.39
C LEU A 255 22.88 -9.40 -12.27
N LEU A 256 22.19 -9.06 -13.37
CA LEU A 256 22.59 -7.94 -14.21
C LEU A 256 22.51 -6.61 -13.44
N CYS A 257 21.47 -6.42 -12.62
CA CYS A 257 21.37 -5.22 -11.80
C CYS A 257 22.46 -5.12 -10.73
N LEU A 258 22.77 -6.23 -10.06
CA LEU A 258 23.84 -6.33 -9.08
C LEU A 258 25.21 -6.12 -9.73
N PHE A 259 25.41 -6.59 -10.97
CA PHE A 259 26.64 -6.31 -11.71
C PHE A 259 26.85 -4.80 -11.93
N TYR A 260 25.80 -4.08 -12.34
CA TYR A 260 25.89 -2.62 -12.49
C TYR A 260 26.08 -1.88 -11.15
N LEU A 261 25.50 -2.40 -10.06
CA LEU A 261 25.77 -1.88 -8.71
C LEU A 261 27.24 -2.09 -8.31
N LEU A 262 27.83 -3.23 -8.67
CA LEU A 262 29.26 -3.48 -8.44
C LEU A 262 30.15 -2.53 -9.24
N LEU A 263 29.79 -2.21 -10.48
CA LEU A 263 30.49 -1.20 -11.27
C LEU A 263 30.40 0.19 -10.62
N ALA A 264 29.22 0.57 -10.14
CA ALA A 264 29.00 1.84 -9.43
C ALA A 264 29.82 1.97 -8.13
N SER A 265 30.19 0.84 -7.51
CA SER A 265 30.89 0.82 -6.22
C SER A 265 32.33 1.33 -6.28
N GLY A 266 32.89 1.55 -7.47
CA GLY A 266 34.29 1.97 -7.65
C GLY A 266 35.33 0.91 -7.25
N ILE A 267 34.90 -0.27 -6.81
CA ILE A 267 35.80 -1.39 -6.44
C ILE A 267 36.52 -1.93 -7.68
N ILE A 268 35.87 -1.88 -8.84
CA ILE A 268 36.42 -2.34 -10.13
C ILE A 268 36.99 -1.17 -10.96
N LEU A 269 36.29 -0.03 -10.97
CA LEU A 269 36.67 1.15 -11.73
C LEU A 269 37.21 2.21 -10.76
N PHE A 270 38.54 2.37 -10.73
CA PHE A 270 39.27 3.15 -9.70
C PHE A 270 39.03 4.68 -9.71
N HIS A 271 38.08 5.23 -10.49
CA HIS A 271 37.87 6.68 -10.64
C HIS A 271 36.38 7.07 -10.62
N PHE A 272 35.67 6.76 -9.53
CA PHE A 272 34.34 7.34 -9.28
C PHE A 272 34.42 8.34 -8.11
N GLU A 273 34.11 9.60 -8.40
CA GLU A 273 33.88 10.60 -7.36
C GLU A 273 32.45 10.46 -6.83
N PHE A 274 32.32 10.15 -5.55
CA PHE A 274 31.02 10.07 -4.90
C PHE A 274 30.50 11.47 -4.62
N THR A 275 29.35 11.81 -5.20
CA THR A 275 28.64 13.06 -4.94
C THR A 275 27.34 12.76 -4.20
N LEU A 276 26.85 13.69 -3.38
CA LEU A 276 25.58 13.53 -2.67
C LEU A 276 24.40 13.22 -3.60
N PRO A 277 24.20 13.93 -4.74
CA PRO A 277 23.18 13.53 -5.71
C PRO A 277 23.39 12.12 -6.26
N GLY A 278 24.63 11.67 -6.41
CA GLY A 278 24.95 10.30 -6.84
C GLY A 278 24.56 9.24 -5.80
N VAL A 279 24.80 9.51 -4.51
CA VAL A 279 24.37 8.61 -3.42
C VAL A 279 22.86 8.46 -3.41
N ILE A 280 22.12 9.57 -3.50
CA ILE A 280 20.65 9.55 -3.50
C ILE A 280 20.13 8.86 -4.78
N ALA A 281 20.66 9.23 -5.95
CA ALA A 281 20.25 8.67 -7.24
C ALA A 281 20.44 7.14 -7.30
N GLN A 282 21.60 6.64 -6.87
CA GLN A 282 21.86 5.19 -6.84
C GLN A 282 21.05 4.50 -5.74
N GLY A 283 20.84 5.16 -4.59
CA GLY A 283 19.95 4.65 -3.54
C GLY A 283 18.52 4.45 -4.05
N LEU A 284 17.99 5.42 -4.82
CA LEU A 284 16.65 5.35 -5.41
C LEU A 284 16.52 4.21 -6.42
N VAL A 285 17.55 3.94 -7.21
CA VAL A 285 17.56 2.85 -8.19
C VAL A 285 17.53 1.49 -7.49
N THR A 286 18.33 1.31 -6.44
CA THR A 286 18.32 0.06 -5.65
C THR A 286 17.02 -0.10 -4.85
N ALA A 287 16.44 1.00 -4.34
CA ALA A 287 15.11 1.00 -3.72
C ALA A 287 14.02 0.55 -4.73
N MET A 288 14.04 1.11 -5.94
CA MET A 288 13.16 0.71 -7.04
C MET A 288 13.32 -0.77 -7.39
N LEU A 289 14.54 -1.29 -7.40
CA LEU A 289 14.80 -2.71 -7.64
C LEU A 289 14.11 -3.61 -6.59
N SER A 290 14.21 -3.24 -5.31
CA SER A 290 13.52 -3.97 -4.23
C SER A 290 12.01 -3.87 -4.34
N SER A 291 11.49 -2.71 -4.73
CA SER A 291 10.06 -2.48 -4.94
C SER A 291 9.51 -3.27 -6.13
N ASP A 292 10.21 -3.33 -7.27
CA ASP A 292 9.77 -4.15 -8.41
C ASP A 292 9.78 -5.64 -8.07
N LEU A 293 10.68 -6.09 -7.20
CA LEU A 293 10.65 -7.47 -6.71
C LEU A 293 9.38 -7.76 -5.90
N VAL A 294 8.92 -6.80 -5.10
CA VAL A 294 7.62 -6.90 -4.39
C VAL A 294 6.46 -6.92 -5.38
N VAL A 295 6.46 -6.02 -6.38
CA VAL A 295 5.43 -6.01 -7.43
C VAL A 295 5.45 -7.31 -8.23
N ALA A 296 6.63 -7.84 -8.57
CA ALA A 296 6.81 -9.09 -9.30
C ALA A 296 6.18 -10.26 -8.55
N ARG A 297 6.36 -10.31 -7.23
CA ARG A 297 5.72 -11.30 -6.36
C ARG A 297 4.20 -11.10 -6.31
N MET A 298 3.73 -9.87 -6.05
CA MET A 298 2.29 -9.56 -5.91
C MET A 298 1.51 -9.79 -7.21
N ALA A 299 2.08 -9.42 -8.36
CA ALA A 299 1.46 -9.55 -9.67
C ALA A 299 1.71 -10.91 -10.34
N ASN A 300 2.52 -11.78 -9.72
CA ASN A 300 2.97 -13.07 -10.27
C ASN A 300 3.62 -12.93 -11.67
N ARG A 301 4.65 -12.07 -11.75
CA ARG A 301 5.39 -11.82 -12.99
C ARG A 301 6.92 -11.80 -12.75
N PRO A 302 7.75 -11.96 -13.79
CA PRO A 302 9.19 -11.73 -13.64
C PRO A 302 9.50 -10.24 -13.41
N LEU A 303 10.74 -9.96 -12.97
CA LEU A 303 11.27 -8.59 -12.87
C LEU A 303 11.16 -7.87 -14.23
N THR A 304 10.69 -6.62 -14.23
CA THR A 304 10.45 -5.91 -15.51
C THR A 304 11.78 -5.50 -16.16
N PRO A 305 11.94 -5.67 -17.49
CA PRO A 305 13.13 -5.18 -18.21
C PRO A 305 13.38 -3.67 -18.07
N VAL A 306 12.32 -2.88 -17.88
CA VAL A 306 12.38 -1.44 -17.62
C VAL A 306 13.27 -1.11 -16.42
N VAL A 307 13.19 -1.88 -15.33
CA VAL A 307 14.01 -1.67 -14.13
C VAL A 307 15.48 -1.90 -14.42
N VAL A 308 15.80 -2.93 -15.22
CA VAL A 308 17.16 -3.21 -15.67
C VAL A 308 17.70 -2.07 -16.52
N ILE A 309 16.90 -1.55 -17.46
CA ILE A 309 17.28 -0.42 -18.34
C ILE A 309 17.51 0.86 -17.52
N ILE A 310 16.63 1.15 -16.56
CA ILE A 310 16.80 2.31 -15.65
C ILE A 310 18.10 2.17 -14.86
N ASN A 311 18.38 0.98 -14.31
CA ASN A 311 19.61 0.74 -13.56
C ASN A 311 20.87 0.88 -14.42
N MET A 312 20.83 0.42 -15.68
CA MET A 312 21.90 0.65 -16.66
C MET A 312 22.11 2.14 -16.95
N ALA A 313 21.03 2.87 -17.18
CA ALA A 313 21.08 4.29 -17.54
C ALA A 313 21.50 5.18 -16.35
N ALA A 314 21.20 4.76 -15.12
CA ALA A 314 21.56 5.46 -13.90
C ALA A 314 23.07 5.61 -13.68
N LEU A 315 23.89 4.72 -14.25
CA LEU A 315 25.35 4.85 -14.23
C LEU A 315 25.87 6.04 -15.02
N GLY A 316 25.14 6.46 -16.07
CA GLY A 316 25.56 7.55 -16.94
C GLY A 316 25.22 8.94 -16.41
N SER A 317 24.12 9.07 -15.65
CA SER A 317 23.69 10.37 -15.12
C SER A 317 22.70 10.24 -13.96
N ASN A 318 22.95 10.98 -12.88
CA ASN A 318 22.05 11.05 -11.72
C ASN A 318 20.67 11.62 -12.09
N LEU A 319 20.60 12.52 -13.10
CA LEU A 319 19.35 13.12 -13.56
C LEU A 319 18.39 12.06 -14.11
N VAL A 320 18.93 11.02 -14.76
CA VAL A 320 18.14 9.91 -15.29
C VAL A 320 17.42 9.19 -14.14
N SER A 321 18.09 8.93 -13.03
CA SER A 321 17.47 8.30 -11.86
C SER A 321 16.38 9.17 -11.25
N PHE A 322 16.62 10.48 -11.10
CA PHE A 322 15.64 11.41 -10.53
C PHE A 322 14.39 11.59 -11.39
N ILE A 323 14.45 11.29 -12.69
CA ILE A 323 13.29 11.35 -13.58
C ILE A 323 12.63 9.98 -13.71
N LEU A 324 13.40 8.94 -14.05
CA LEU A 324 12.85 7.63 -14.41
C LEU A 324 12.34 6.85 -13.20
N VAL A 325 12.95 6.97 -12.02
CA VAL A 325 12.47 6.24 -10.82
C VAL A 325 11.09 6.76 -10.38
N PRO A 326 10.85 8.08 -10.22
CA PRO A 326 9.51 8.58 -9.94
C PRO A 326 8.50 8.28 -11.04
N MET A 327 8.89 8.35 -12.32
CA MET A 327 8.02 7.96 -13.43
C MET A 327 7.62 6.49 -13.34
N TYR A 328 8.55 5.59 -13.00
CA TYR A 328 8.27 4.18 -12.80
C TYR A 328 7.27 3.97 -11.65
N TYR A 329 7.52 4.52 -10.46
CA TYR A 329 6.59 4.41 -9.32
C TYR A 329 5.21 4.99 -9.65
N GLY A 330 5.17 6.19 -10.24
CA GLY A 330 3.93 6.83 -10.67
C GLY A 330 3.15 5.97 -11.67
N SER A 331 3.84 5.29 -12.58
CA SER A 331 3.20 4.40 -13.55
C SER A 331 2.58 3.16 -12.91
N ILE A 332 3.27 2.52 -11.95
CA ILE A 332 2.75 1.36 -11.21
C ILE A 332 1.53 1.77 -10.40
N LEU A 333 1.67 2.83 -9.59
CA LEU A 333 0.59 3.33 -8.74
C LEU A 333 -0.63 3.71 -9.58
N PHE A 334 -0.44 4.40 -10.71
CA PHE A 334 -1.54 4.75 -11.61
C PHE A 334 -2.26 3.52 -12.17
N GLN A 335 -1.52 2.52 -12.65
CA GLN A 335 -2.09 1.29 -13.20
C GLN A 335 -2.87 0.49 -12.14
N VAL A 336 -2.28 0.30 -10.96
CA VAL A 336 -2.91 -0.42 -9.85
C VAL A 336 -4.13 0.34 -9.33
N CYS A 337 -4.06 1.65 -9.12
CA CYS A 337 -5.20 2.46 -8.67
C CYS A 337 -6.35 2.42 -9.69
N ARG A 338 -6.04 2.47 -10.99
CA ARG A 338 -7.02 2.37 -12.06
C ARG A 338 -7.69 0.99 -12.09
N ALA A 339 -6.91 -0.09 -11.96
CA ALA A 339 -7.44 -1.45 -11.98
C ALA A 339 -8.29 -1.77 -10.73
N THR A 340 -7.80 -1.40 -9.55
CA THR A 340 -8.48 -1.64 -8.26
C THR A 340 -9.63 -0.67 -7.99
N ARG A 341 -9.71 0.44 -8.73
CA ARG A 341 -10.59 1.60 -8.45
C ARG A 341 -10.43 2.09 -7.02
N LEU A 342 -9.19 2.05 -6.51
CA LEU A 342 -8.84 2.56 -5.20
C LEU A 342 -8.21 3.96 -5.33
N PRO A 343 -8.64 4.92 -4.51
CA PRO A 343 -7.87 6.14 -4.32
C PRO A 343 -6.56 5.83 -3.58
N LEU A 344 -5.52 6.60 -3.87
CA LEU A 344 -4.22 6.41 -3.25
C LEU A 344 -4.12 7.07 -1.86
N LEU A 345 -4.54 8.33 -1.74
CA LEU A 345 -4.31 9.16 -0.54
C LEU A 345 -5.59 9.52 0.21
N THR A 346 -6.73 8.93 -0.16
CA THR A 346 -8.00 9.12 0.54
C THR A 346 -8.55 7.80 1.06
N ARG A 347 -9.32 7.87 2.15
CA ARG A 347 -9.98 6.70 2.73
C ARG A 347 -10.94 6.06 1.73
N VAL A 348 -10.95 4.74 1.72
CA VAL A 348 -11.94 3.92 1.02
C VAL A 348 -13.14 3.74 1.94
N THR A 349 -14.27 4.35 1.57
CA THR A 349 -15.54 4.19 2.29
C THR A 349 -16.47 3.32 1.47
N ASN A 350 -16.81 2.13 1.96
CA ASN A 350 -17.77 1.23 1.33
C ASN A 350 -19.19 1.57 1.81
N VAL A 351 -20.02 1.99 0.86
CA VAL A 351 -21.45 2.24 1.05
C VAL A 351 -22.21 1.00 0.64
N TYR A 352 -23.19 0.58 1.43
CA TYR A 352 -24.10 -0.51 1.11
C TYR A 352 -25.51 0.03 0.89
N LEU A 353 -26.18 -0.46 -0.14
CA LEU A 353 -27.58 -0.22 -0.41
C LEU A 353 -28.21 -1.54 -0.86
N ASP A 354 -29.27 -1.95 -0.23
CA ASP A 354 -29.99 -3.18 -0.57
C ASP A 354 -31.36 -2.91 -1.18
N GLY A 355 -31.86 -3.92 -1.88
CA GLY A 355 -33.18 -3.86 -2.48
C GLY A 355 -33.49 -5.04 -3.38
N ILE A 356 -34.74 -5.11 -3.79
CA ILE A 356 -35.22 -6.11 -4.76
C ILE A 356 -34.72 -5.73 -6.15
N PHE A 357 -34.79 -4.45 -6.53
CA PHE A 357 -34.39 -3.96 -7.86
C PHE A 357 -35.12 -4.60 -9.05
N ASP A 358 -36.34 -5.09 -8.83
CA ASP A 358 -37.19 -5.64 -9.89
C ASP A 358 -37.57 -4.59 -10.95
N MET A 359 -37.48 -5.00 -12.23
CA MET A 359 -37.54 -4.13 -13.41
C MET A 359 -36.74 -2.84 -13.22
N ALA A 360 -35.42 -2.97 -13.09
CA ALA A 360 -34.55 -1.86 -12.75
C ALA A 360 -34.78 -0.64 -13.65
N HIS A 361 -34.97 0.52 -13.03
CA HIS A 361 -35.47 1.71 -13.69
C HIS A 361 -34.81 2.97 -13.12
N LEU A 362 -35.15 4.15 -13.67
CA LEU A 362 -34.51 5.43 -13.32
C LEU A 362 -34.46 5.69 -11.80
N GLY A 363 -35.53 5.39 -11.07
CA GLY A 363 -35.55 5.52 -9.61
C GLY A 363 -34.43 4.75 -8.88
N HIS A 364 -34.11 3.51 -9.29
CA HIS A 364 -33.01 2.74 -8.71
C HIS A 364 -31.65 3.35 -9.08
N PHE A 365 -31.46 3.77 -10.35
CA PHE A 365 -30.20 4.39 -10.77
C PHE A 365 -29.94 5.74 -10.12
N VAL A 366 -30.99 6.52 -9.82
CA VAL A 366 -30.89 7.76 -9.03
C VAL A 366 -30.55 7.44 -7.57
N ALA A 367 -31.13 6.39 -6.98
CA ALA A 367 -30.76 5.93 -5.65
C ALA A 367 -29.28 5.52 -5.60
N PHE A 368 -28.79 4.78 -6.61
CA PHE A 368 -27.37 4.40 -6.73
C PHE A 368 -26.48 5.64 -6.84
N LYS A 369 -26.87 6.62 -7.66
CA LYS A 369 -26.15 7.91 -7.78
C LYS A 369 -26.07 8.66 -6.46
N ASN A 370 -27.14 8.67 -5.67
CA ASN A 370 -27.17 9.36 -4.38
C ASN A 370 -26.39 8.58 -3.31
N ALA A 371 -26.53 7.26 -3.26
CA ALA A 371 -25.78 6.40 -2.34
C ALA A 371 -24.26 6.51 -2.57
N ALA A 372 -23.83 6.55 -3.83
CA ALA A 372 -22.43 6.70 -4.21
C ALA A 372 -21.79 8.03 -3.76
N LYS A 373 -22.57 9.03 -3.31
CA LYS A 373 -22.02 10.28 -2.75
C LYS A 373 -21.49 10.11 -1.33
N PHE A 374 -21.92 9.08 -0.61
CA PHE A 374 -21.55 8.86 0.79
C PHE A 374 -20.25 8.06 0.96
N GLY A 375 -19.58 7.68 -0.13
CA GLY A 375 -18.33 6.96 -0.05
C GLY A 375 -17.69 6.69 -1.41
N THR A 376 -16.66 5.86 -1.39
CA THR A 376 -15.79 5.58 -2.53
C THR A 376 -16.32 4.44 -3.39
N ARG A 377 -16.94 3.44 -2.75
CA ARG A 377 -17.44 2.23 -3.42
C ARG A 377 -18.87 1.96 -2.99
N LEU A 378 -19.76 1.72 -3.95
CA LEU A 378 -21.14 1.33 -3.69
C LEU A 378 -21.32 -0.17 -3.90
N PHE A 379 -21.58 -0.88 -2.82
CA PHE A 379 -22.04 -2.26 -2.81
C PHE A 379 -23.55 -2.27 -2.86
N VAL A 380 -24.11 -3.05 -3.79
CA VAL A 380 -25.56 -3.18 -3.92
C VAL A 380 -25.99 -4.60 -3.60
N GLY A 381 -26.80 -4.76 -2.55
CA GLY A 381 -27.35 -6.03 -2.12
C GLY A 381 -28.62 -6.38 -2.88
N VAL A 382 -28.60 -7.45 -3.67
CA VAL A 382 -29.78 -7.94 -4.40
C VAL A 382 -30.42 -9.03 -3.56
N VAL A 383 -31.65 -8.76 -3.10
CA VAL A 383 -32.42 -9.71 -2.28
C VAL A 383 -32.82 -10.92 -3.12
N ASN A 384 -32.72 -12.13 -2.56
CA ASN A 384 -33.12 -13.37 -3.24
C ASN A 384 -34.66 -13.44 -3.43
N ASP A 385 -35.14 -14.32 -4.31
CA ASP A 385 -36.58 -14.42 -4.60
C ASP A 385 -37.40 -15.01 -3.43
N GLU A 386 -36.75 -15.85 -2.60
CA GLU A 386 -37.36 -16.53 -1.44
C GLU A 386 -37.67 -15.56 -0.30
N ASP A 387 -36.77 -14.63 0.02
CA ASP A 387 -36.93 -13.60 1.05
C ASP A 387 -37.73 -12.40 0.53
N ALA A 388 -37.70 -12.12 -0.77
CA ALA A 388 -38.47 -11.02 -1.37
C ALA A 388 -39.99 -11.28 -1.34
N SER A 389 -40.44 -12.54 -1.47
CA SER A 389 -41.85 -12.91 -1.62
C SER A 389 -42.70 -12.83 -0.34
N PRO A 390 -42.17 -13.11 0.87
CA PRO A 390 -42.85 -12.80 2.13
C PRO A 390 -42.85 -11.31 2.45
N TYR A 391 -41.81 -10.59 2.03
CA TYR A 391 -41.67 -9.16 2.31
C TYR A 391 -42.57 -8.29 1.40
N LYS A 392 -42.61 -8.60 0.11
CA LYS A 392 -43.38 -7.90 -0.93
C LYS A 392 -43.95 -8.92 -1.93
N ARG A 393 -44.38 -8.48 -3.12
CA ARG A 393 -44.75 -9.39 -4.20
C ARG A 393 -43.53 -10.15 -4.73
N ARG A 394 -43.76 -11.35 -5.29
CA ARG A 394 -42.76 -12.06 -6.08
C ARG A 394 -42.26 -11.16 -7.23
N PRO A 395 -40.93 -11.00 -7.41
CA PRO A 395 -40.36 -10.24 -8.51
C PRO A 395 -40.75 -10.79 -9.88
N ILE A 396 -40.83 -9.92 -10.90
CA ILE A 396 -41.03 -10.36 -12.30
C ILE A 396 -39.72 -10.91 -12.86
N MET A 397 -38.61 -10.21 -12.61
CA MET A 397 -37.27 -10.66 -12.98
C MET A 397 -36.71 -11.59 -11.89
N ASN A 398 -36.08 -12.70 -12.29
CA ASN A 398 -35.42 -13.58 -11.33
C ASN A 398 -34.18 -12.91 -10.70
N GLU A 399 -33.69 -13.46 -9.58
CA GLU A 399 -32.54 -12.89 -8.86
C GLU A 399 -31.33 -12.62 -9.75
N ARG A 400 -30.96 -13.58 -10.62
CA ARG A 400 -29.77 -13.46 -11.46
C ARG A 400 -29.92 -12.33 -12.48
N GLU A 401 -31.08 -12.22 -13.12
CA GLU A 401 -31.39 -11.12 -14.04
C GLU A 401 -31.30 -9.76 -13.33
N ARG A 402 -31.79 -9.68 -12.08
CA ARG A 402 -31.71 -8.46 -11.27
C ARG A 402 -30.26 -8.15 -10.91
N ALA A 403 -29.48 -9.14 -10.51
CA ALA A 403 -28.06 -9.00 -10.19
C ALA A 403 -27.24 -8.53 -11.40
N ASP A 404 -27.45 -9.12 -12.57
CA ASP A 404 -26.76 -8.75 -13.80
C ASP A 404 -27.06 -7.29 -14.21
N VAL A 405 -28.33 -6.87 -14.14
CA VAL A 405 -28.72 -5.49 -14.48
C VAL A 405 -28.18 -4.47 -13.47
N VAL A 406 -28.18 -4.80 -12.17
CA VAL A 406 -27.57 -3.93 -11.15
C VAL A 406 -26.06 -3.88 -11.31
N GLY A 407 -25.40 -4.99 -11.63
CA GLY A 407 -23.95 -5.06 -11.86
C GLY A 407 -23.49 -4.23 -13.06
N ALA A 408 -24.35 -4.07 -14.07
CA ALA A 408 -24.09 -3.20 -15.22
C ALA A 408 -24.28 -1.71 -14.92
N ALA A 409 -24.79 -1.33 -13.74
CA ALA A 409 -25.08 0.06 -13.41
C ALA A 409 -23.80 0.85 -13.10
N LYS A 410 -23.68 2.04 -13.70
CA LYS A 410 -22.47 2.91 -13.64
C LYS A 410 -21.89 3.14 -12.25
N TYR A 411 -22.74 3.33 -11.23
CA TYR A 411 -22.31 3.69 -9.88
C TYR A 411 -22.01 2.48 -8.98
N VAL A 412 -22.36 1.27 -9.42
CA VAL A 412 -22.22 0.05 -8.62
C VAL A 412 -20.79 -0.47 -8.76
N TYR A 413 -20.13 -0.66 -7.61
CA TYR A 413 -18.80 -1.25 -7.54
C TYR A 413 -18.87 -2.78 -7.57
N LYS A 414 -19.74 -3.35 -6.73
CA LYS A 414 -19.93 -4.81 -6.62
C LYS A 414 -21.35 -5.13 -6.19
N VAL A 415 -21.92 -6.18 -6.77
CA VAL A 415 -23.20 -6.75 -6.35
C VAL A 415 -22.95 -7.80 -5.27
N ILE A 416 -23.76 -7.76 -4.22
CA ILE A 416 -23.85 -8.82 -3.21
C ILE A 416 -25.15 -9.56 -3.50
N GLU A 417 -25.04 -10.72 -4.14
CA GLU A 417 -26.16 -11.66 -4.35
C GLU A 417 -26.61 -12.26 -3.02
N ASN A 418 -27.85 -12.75 -2.97
CA ASN A 418 -28.45 -13.30 -1.76
C ASN A 418 -28.36 -12.35 -0.55
N ALA A 419 -28.62 -11.06 -0.78
CA ALA A 419 -28.68 -10.09 0.32
C ALA A 419 -29.84 -10.44 1.27
N PRO A 420 -29.60 -10.47 2.59
CA PRO A 420 -30.61 -10.88 3.55
C PRO A 420 -31.76 -9.88 3.58
N CYS A 421 -32.99 -10.36 3.36
CA CYS A 421 -34.21 -9.57 3.62
C CYS A 421 -34.96 -10.20 4.80
N VAL A 422 -34.26 -10.28 5.93
CA VAL A 422 -34.81 -10.69 7.22
C VAL A 422 -34.53 -9.59 8.25
N LYS A 423 -35.47 -9.37 9.16
CA LYS A 423 -35.29 -8.44 10.29
C LYS A 423 -34.07 -8.83 11.12
N GLY A 424 -33.14 -7.91 11.33
CA GLY A 424 -31.85 -8.19 11.95
C GLY A 424 -30.83 -8.94 11.07
N GLY A 425 -31.12 -9.17 9.78
CA GLY A 425 -30.23 -9.88 8.85
C GLY A 425 -29.00 -9.07 8.43
N LEU A 426 -29.06 -7.73 8.50
CA LEU A 426 -27.87 -6.86 8.41
C LEU A 426 -27.16 -6.81 9.76
N ASP A 427 -26.62 -7.95 10.20
CA ASP A 427 -25.90 -8.07 11.45
C ASP A 427 -24.45 -7.57 11.37
N GLU A 428 -23.77 -7.50 12.52
CA GLU A 428 -22.36 -7.09 12.56
C GLU A 428 -21.46 -8.02 11.73
N ALA A 429 -21.79 -9.31 11.63
CA ALA A 429 -21.01 -10.27 10.87
C ALA A 429 -21.08 -9.97 9.36
N PHE A 430 -22.26 -9.64 8.84
CA PHE A 430 -22.47 -9.20 7.46
C PHE A 430 -21.71 -7.90 7.17
N LEU A 431 -21.84 -6.90 8.05
CA LEU A 431 -21.15 -5.61 7.90
C LEU A 431 -19.62 -5.78 7.89
N LYS A 432 -19.08 -6.61 8.80
CA LYS A 432 -17.63 -6.91 8.88
C LYS A 432 -17.15 -7.70 7.66
N LYS A 433 -17.89 -8.75 7.25
CA LYS A 433 -17.55 -9.60 6.10
C LYS A 433 -17.39 -8.79 4.81
N HIS A 434 -18.27 -7.81 4.60
CA HIS A 434 -18.25 -6.95 3.41
C HIS A 434 -17.53 -5.62 3.62
N ARG A 435 -16.92 -5.40 4.79
CA ARG A 435 -16.25 -4.14 5.18
C ARG A 435 -17.13 -2.92 4.92
N ILE A 436 -18.41 -2.98 5.28
CA ILE A 436 -19.39 -1.90 5.05
C ILE A 436 -19.17 -0.81 6.09
N HIS A 437 -19.13 0.45 5.66
CA HIS A 437 -18.92 1.63 6.51
C HIS A 437 -20.18 2.49 6.64
N VAL A 438 -20.98 2.53 5.58
CA VAL A 438 -22.21 3.32 5.51
C VAL A 438 -23.31 2.46 4.93
N VAL A 439 -24.51 2.50 5.50
CA VAL A 439 -25.70 1.84 4.97
C VAL A 439 -26.69 2.90 4.52
N ALA A 440 -26.95 2.97 3.22
CA ALA A 440 -27.90 3.89 2.63
C ALA A 440 -29.26 3.19 2.50
N HIS A 441 -30.34 3.84 2.95
CA HIS A 441 -31.71 3.30 2.87
C HIS A 441 -32.72 4.38 2.52
N GLY A 442 -33.92 3.97 2.06
CA GLY A 442 -35.01 4.90 1.75
C GLY A 442 -35.62 5.56 2.98
N GLU A 443 -36.29 6.69 2.78
CA GLU A 443 -37.01 7.46 3.82
C GLU A 443 -38.06 6.63 4.57
N GLU A 444 -38.63 5.59 3.94
CA GLU A 444 -39.63 4.74 4.57
C GLU A 444 -39.12 3.99 5.81
N TYR A 445 -37.80 3.76 5.90
CA TYR A 445 -37.14 3.08 6.99
C TYR A 445 -36.50 4.05 7.99
N ASP A 446 -36.61 5.37 7.80
CA ASP A 446 -36.05 6.35 8.74
C ASP A 446 -36.93 6.54 9.98
N LYS A 447 -37.13 5.45 10.72
CA LYS A 447 -37.93 5.40 11.94
C LYS A 447 -37.13 4.73 13.04
N PRO A 448 -37.18 5.23 14.29
CA PRO A 448 -36.51 4.57 15.41
C PRO A 448 -36.99 3.14 15.67
N THR A 449 -38.22 2.81 15.25
CA THR A 449 -38.85 1.49 15.40
C THR A 449 -38.53 0.53 14.25
N ASP A 450 -37.67 0.91 13.31
CA ASP A 450 -37.30 0.07 12.18
C ASP A 450 -36.42 -1.11 12.62
N GLU A 451 -36.85 -2.33 12.30
CA GLU A 451 -36.15 -3.57 12.66
C GLU A 451 -35.19 -4.06 11.57
N TRP A 452 -35.27 -3.50 10.36
CA TRP A 452 -34.46 -3.91 9.21
C TRP A 452 -33.04 -3.36 9.31
N TYR A 453 -32.91 -2.07 9.62
CA TYR A 453 -31.63 -1.36 9.73
C TYR A 453 -31.28 -1.01 11.19
N ALA A 454 -31.87 -1.70 12.18
CA ALA A 454 -31.67 -1.43 13.60
C ALA A 454 -30.19 -1.47 14.02
N ILE A 455 -29.44 -2.48 13.57
CA ILE A 455 -28.02 -2.66 13.91
C ILE A 455 -27.15 -1.55 13.26
N PRO A 456 -27.20 -1.32 11.94
CA PRO A 456 -26.51 -0.18 11.32
C PRO A 456 -26.86 1.18 11.96
N ARG A 457 -28.12 1.37 12.38
CA ARG A 457 -28.59 2.61 13.03
C ARG A 457 -27.96 2.77 14.41
N LYS A 458 -27.93 1.70 15.21
CA LYS A 458 -27.26 1.68 16.53
C LYS A 458 -25.77 2.00 16.42
N LEU A 459 -25.13 1.58 15.33
CA LEU A 459 -23.72 1.85 15.04
C LEU A 459 -23.47 3.24 14.40
N GLY A 460 -24.51 4.02 14.11
CA GLY A 460 -24.38 5.37 13.50
C GLY A 460 -24.05 5.37 12.00
N MET A 461 -24.22 4.23 11.32
CA MET A 461 -23.77 4.00 9.93
C MET A 461 -24.83 4.35 8.88
N THR A 462 -26.08 4.65 9.30
CA THR A 462 -27.20 4.84 8.36
C THR A 462 -27.19 6.20 7.68
N ARG A 463 -27.57 6.25 6.40
CA ARG A 463 -27.81 7.47 5.62
C ARG A 463 -29.12 7.35 4.86
N VAL A 464 -29.94 8.38 4.91
CA VAL A 464 -31.26 8.39 4.27
C VAL A 464 -31.14 8.89 2.82
N LEU A 465 -31.82 8.21 1.91
CA LEU A 465 -31.88 8.58 0.49
C LEU A 465 -33.27 9.12 0.14
N PRO A 466 -33.35 10.28 -0.54
CA PRO A 466 -34.62 10.81 -1.00
C PRO A 466 -35.23 9.90 -2.07
N ARG A 467 -36.54 9.69 -2.00
CA ARG A 467 -37.26 8.88 -2.99
C ARG A 467 -37.39 9.65 -4.30
N PHE A 468 -37.13 8.96 -5.42
CA PHE A 468 -37.37 9.53 -6.74
C PHE A 468 -38.86 9.53 -7.08
N GLU A 469 -39.43 10.71 -7.32
CA GLU A 469 -40.81 10.86 -7.77
C GLU A 469 -40.92 10.66 -9.30
N GLY A 470 -41.89 9.86 -9.74
CA GLY A 470 -42.25 9.72 -11.17
C GLY A 470 -42.05 8.34 -11.79
N MET A 471 -41.27 7.43 -11.17
CA MET A 471 -41.07 6.07 -11.68
C MET A 471 -40.87 5.04 -10.57
N SER A 472 -41.65 3.96 -10.59
CA SER A 472 -41.51 2.81 -9.69
C SER A 472 -41.90 1.52 -10.42
N THR A 473 -41.50 0.36 -9.89
CA THR A 473 -41.89 -0.95 -10.46
C THR A 473 -43.41 -1.08 -10.55
N SER A 474 -44.16 -0.65 -9.52
CA SER A 474 -45.63 -0.66 -9.54
C SER A 474 -46.21 0.27 -10.61
N GLU A 475 -45.58 1.42 -10.84
CA GLU A 475 -45.99 2.35 -11.90
C GLU A 475 -45.76 1.77 -13.30
N LEU A 476 -44.63 1.09 -13.51
CA LEU A 476 -44.33 0.40 -14.77
C LEU A 476 -45.35 -0.72 -15.05
N ILE A 477 -45.65 -1.55 -14.03
CA ILE A 477 -46.69 -2.58 -14.15
C ILE A 477 -48.05 -1.95 -14.48
N ARG A 478 -48.41 -0.85 -13.81
CA ARG A 478 -49.66 -0.13 -14.07
C ARG A 478 -49.75 0.35 -15.52
N ARG A 479 -48.68 0.96 -16.06
CA ARG A 479 -48.60 1.42 -17.45
C ARG A 479 -48.69 0.28 -18.47
N ILE A 480 -48.08 -0.87 -18.18
CA ILE A 480 -48.16 -2.05 -19.05
C ILE A 480 -49.59 -2.60 -19.05
N ASN A 481 -50.18 -2.76 -17.87
CA ASN A 481 -51.55 -3.28 -17.73
C ASN A 481 -52.58 -2.34 -18.38
N SER A 482 -52.43 -1.02 -18.25
CA SER A 482 -53.33 -0.07 -18.89
C SER A 482 -53.28 -0.16 -20.42
N ARG A 483 -52.09 -0.30 -21.02
CA ARG A 483 -51.94 -0.49 -22.47
C ARG A 483 -52.58 -1.80 -22.95
N LYS A 484 -52.37 -2.88 -22.20
CA LYS A 484 -53.00 -4.18 -22.51
C LYS A 484 -54.54 -4.08 -22.47
N ALA A 485 -55.08 -3.35 -21.49
CA ALA A 485 -56.52 -3.11 -21.39
C ALA A 485 -57.04 -2.26 -22.58
N ASP A 486 -56.32 -1.21 -22.98
CA ASP A 486 -56.68 -0.39 -24.15
C ASP A 486 -56.64 -1.20 -25.46
N GLU A 487 -55.65 -2.08 -25.64
CA GLU A 487 -55.55 -2.97 -26.80
C GLU A 487 -56.69 -3.99 -26.84
N LEU A 488 -57.05 -4.57 -25.70
CA LEU A 488 -58.20 -5.48 -25.57
C LEU A 488 -59.53 -4.76 -25.86
N ALA A 489 -59.69 -3.52 -25.38
CA ALA A 489 -60.88 -2.71 -25.65
C ALA A 489 -61.03 -2.35 -27.13
N ARG A 490 -59.93 -2.10 -27.85
CA ARG A 490 -59.94 -1.81 -29.30
C ARG A 490 -60.15 -3.04 -30.18
N SER A 491 -59.85 -4.23 -29.67
CA SER A 491 -59.99 -5.50 -30.40
C SER A 491 -61.30 -6.25 -30.11
N ALA A 492 -62.14 -5.75 -29.19
CA ALA A 492 -63.46 -6.28 -28.93
C ALA A 492 -64.41 -6.03 -30.14
N PRO A 493 -65.09 -7.06 -30.67
CA PRO A 493 -66.01 -6.89 -31.80
C PRO A 493 -67.21 -6.02 -31.39
N ALA A 494 -67.59 -5.07 -32.25
CA ALA A 494 -68.79 -4.26 -32.05
C ALA A 494 -70.03 -5.16 -31.99
N GLU A 495 -70.76 -5.15 -30.87
CA GLU A 495 -72.04 -5.85 -30.74
C GLU A 495 -73.00 -5.37 -31.83
N THR A 496 -73.36 -6.26 -32.75
CA THR A 496 -74.33 -6.00 -33.79
C THR A 496 -75.71 -5.99 -33.16
N VAL A 497 -76.25 -4.79 -32.91
CA VAL A 497 -77.66 -4.58 -32.54
C VAL A 497 -78.54 -5.05 -33.71
N LYS A 498 -78.93 -6.32 -33.73
CA LYS A 498 -80.04 -6.80 -34.56
C LYS A 498 -81.35 -6.41 -33.89
N GLY A 499 -81.84 -5.22 -34.24
CA GLY A 499 -83.23 -4.84 -34.00
C GLY A 499 -84.17 -5.85 -34.68
N LYS A 500 -84.93 -6.59 -33.87
CA LYS A 500 -86.15 -7.27 -34.31
C LYS A 500 -87.19 -6.18 -34.60
N ASN A 501 -87.39 -5.84 -35.87
CA ASN A 501 -88.62 -5.18 -36.28
C ASN A 501 -89.73 -6.24 -36.36
N THR A 502 -90.59 -6.26 -35.36
CA THR A 502 -91.97 -6.75 -35.47
C THR A 502 -92.83 -5.61 -35.99
N VAL A 503 -93.38 -5.74 -37.19
CA VAL A 503 -94.82 -5.65 -37.51
C VAL A 503 -95.06 -6.46 -38.77
#